data_AF-A0A9E3JCS2-F1
#
_entry.id   AF-A0A9E3JCS2-F1
#
_cell.length_a   1.000
_cell.length_b   1.000
_cell.length_c   1.000
_cell.angle_alpha   90.00
_cell.angle_beta   90.00
_cell.angle_gamma   90.00
#
_symmetry.space_group_name_H-M   'P 1'
#
loop_
_entity.id
_entity.type
_entity.pdbx_description
1 polymer ?
#
loop_
_entity_poly.entity_id
_entity_poly.type
_entity_poly.pdbx_seq_one_letter_code
_entity_poly.pdbx_strand_id
1 'polypeptide(L)'
;MAEIQIPADIKPADGRFGAGPSKVRTEALDALAATGTSLLGTSHRQAPVKNLVGRVREGISELFSLPEGYEVVLGNGGSTAFWDVATHGLIENKSQHLTFGEFSSKFAKA
;
A
#
# COMPACT_ATOMS: atom_id res chain seq x y z
N MET A 1 -7.86 7.59 -40.36
CA MET A 1 -8.99 7.49 -39.42
C MET A 1 -9.19 8.88 -38.82
N ALA A 2 -10.44 9.37 -38.71
CA ALA A 2 -10.70 10.63 -38.02
C ALA A 2 -10.46 10.46 -36.52
N GLU A 3 -9.81 11.44 -35.89
CA GLU A 3 -9.51 11.43 -34.46
C GLU A 3 -10.78 11.79 -33.66
N ILE A 4 -11.15 10.96 -32.67
CA ILE A 4 -12.25 11.25 -31.76
C ILE A 4 -11.72 12.13 -30.63
N GLN A 5 -12.18 13.38 -30.58
CA GLN A 5 -11.85 14.32 -29.50
C GLN A 5 -12.98 14.39 -28.48
N ILE A 6 -12.69 13.99 -27.23
CA ILE A 6 -13.64 14.13 -26.11
C ILE A 6 -13.73 15.63 -25.73
N PRO A 7 -14.95 16.23 -25.67
CA PRO A 7 -15.14 17.60 -25.24
C PRO A 7 -14.51 17.88 -23.86
N ALA A 8 -13.85 19.03 -23.72
CA ALA A 8 -13.04 19.33 -22.52
C ALA A 8 -13.89 19.48 -21.24
N ASP A 9 -15.12 19.96 -21.40
CA ASP A 9 -16.12 20.18 -20.35
C ASP A 9 -16.70 18.90 -19.76
N ILE A 10 -16.52 17.74 -20.42
CA ILE A 10 -16.93 16.43 -19.90
C ILE A 10 -15.76 15.55 -19.46
N LYS A 11 -14.52 16.05 -19.52
CA LYS A 11 -13.36 15.31 -19.03
C LYS A 11 -13.35 15.27 -17.51
N PRO A 12 -12.91 14.16 -16.90
CA PRO A 12 -12.66 14.14 -15.47
C PRO A 12 -11.52 15.10 -15.12
N ALA A 13 -11.55 15.65 -13.92
CA ALA A 13 -10.46 16.49 -13.40
C ALA A 13 -9.11 15.74 -13.34
N ASP A 14 -9.14 14.40 -13.30
CA ASP A 14 -7.96 13.55 -13.29
C ASP A 14 -8.23 12.26 -14.06
N GLY A 15 -7.35 11.91 -15.01
CA GLY A 15 -7.50 10.75 -15.88
C GLY A 15 -6.94 9.44 -15.31
N ARG A 16 -6.43 9.41 -14.08
CA ARG A 16 -5.74 8.24 -13.50
C ARG A 16 -6.71 7.23 -12.87
N PHE A 17 -7.35 6.41 -13.72
CA PHE A 17 -8.31 5.36 -13.32
C PHE A 17 -7.70 3.96 -13.12
N GLY A 18 -6.38 3.84 -13.00
CA GLY A 18 -5.71 2.55 -12.82
C GLY A 18 -6.07 1.90 -11.48
N ALA A 19 -6.20 0.56 -11.48
CA ALA A 19 -6.49 -0.24 -10.28
C ALA A 19 -5.23 -0.58 -9.45
N GLY A 20 -4.06 -0.08 -9.84
CA GLY A 20 -2.77 -0.37 -9.20
C GLY A 20 -1.61 -0.39 -10.21
N PRO A 21 -0.67 0.57 -10.16
CA PRO A 21 -0.71 1.82 -9.38
C PRO A 21 -1.94 2.69 -9.70
N SER A 22 -2.37 3.53 -8.76
CA SER A 22 -3.58 4.35 -8.85
C SER A 22 -3.28 5.84 -8.58
N LYS A 23 -4.32 6.70 -8.66
CA LYS A 23 -4.20 8.15 -8.44
C LYS A 23 -3.61 8.48 -7.07
N VAL A 24 -2.48 9.18 -7.06
CA VAL A 24 -1.96 9.91 -5.89
C VAL A 24 -2.40 11.36 -5.99
N ARG A 25 -3.05 11.89 -4.94
CA ARG A 25 -3.48 13.29 -4.87
C ARG A 25 -2.27 14.23 -4.86
N THR A 26 -2.38 15.41 -5.48
CA THR A 26 -1.26 16.35 -5.65
C THR A 26 -0.70 16.82 -4.32
N GLU A 27 -1.56 17.10 -3.34
CA GLU A 27 -1.17 17.53 -2.00
C GLU A 27 -0.33 16.50 -1.24
N ALA A 28 -0.45 15.21 -1.58
CA ALA A 28 0.40 14.17 -0.98
C ALA A 28 1.83 14.19 -1.58
N LEU A 29 1.95 14.55 -2.86
CA LEU A 29 3.25 14.75 -3.51
C LEU A 29 3.90 16.03 -3.00
N ASP A 30 3.13 17.10 -2.83
CA ASP A 30 3.62 18.36 -2.26
C ASP A 30 4.10 18.16 -0.82
N ALA A 31 3.36 17.40 -0.01
CA ALA A 31 3.76 17.05 1.35
C ALA A 31 5.07 16.25 1.38
N LEU A 32 5.29 15.31 0.44
CA LEU A 32 6.55 14.60 0.31
C LEU A 32 7.69 15.55 -0.04
N ALA A 33 7.50 16.44 -1.03
CA ALA A 33 8.49 17.42 -1.44
C ALA A 33 8.86 18.37 -0.28
N ALA A 34 7.87 18.80 0.51
CA ALA A 34 8.06 19.65 1.67
C ALA A 34 8.94 19.03 2.77
N THR A 35 9.12 17.70 2.79
CA THR A 35 10.05 17.05 3.73
C THR A 35 11.52 17.33 3.42
N GLY A 36 11.84 17.74 2.18
CA GLY A 36 13.22 18.00 1.75
C GLY A 36 14.15 16.82 2.04
N THR A 37 15.26 17.09 2.72
CA THR A 37 16.28 16.09 3.10
C THR A 37 16.12 15.56 4.52
N SER A 38 15.04 15.94 5.23
CA SER A 38 14.82 15.52 6.62
C SER A 38 14.56 14.01 6.78
N LEU A 39 14.09 13.36 5.71
CA LEU A 39 13.78 11.93 5.67
C LEU A 39 14.54 11.23 4.55
N LEU A 40 14.37 11.69 3.31
CA LEU A 40 14.97 11.08 2.13
C LEU A 40 16.50 11.15 2.20
N GLY A 41 17.15 10.01 1.97
CA GLY A 41 18.62 9.87 2.05
C GLY A 41 19.17 9.70 3.46
N THR A 42 18.32 9.66 4.50
CA THR A 42 18.74 9.43 5.89
C THR A 42 18.60 7.95 6.29
N SER A 43 19.25 7.56 7.39
CA SER A 43 19.21 6.17 7.86
C SER A 43 17.87 5.79 8.46
N HIS A 44 17.29 4.67 8.00
CA HIS A 44 16.05 4.09 8.55
C HIS A 44 16.17 3.63 10.02
N ARG A 45 17.39 3.52 10.54
CA ARG A 45 17.63 3.15 11.94
C ARG A 45 17.61 4.34 12.90
N GLN A 46 17.57 5.56 12.36
CA GLN A 46 17.61 6.79 13.15
C GLN A 46 16.20 7.31 13.46
N ALA A 47 16.11 8.16 14.48
CA ALA A 47 14.86 8.71 14.99
C ALA A 47 13.92 9.27 13.91
N PRO A 48 14.36 10.09 12.93
CA PRO A 48 13.44 10.68 11.95
C PRO A 48 12.60 9.65 11.18
N VAL A 49 13.25 8.60 10.65
CA VAL A 49 12.55 7.56 9.88
C VAL A 49 11.81 6.58 10.81
N LYS A 50 12.36 6.26 12.00
CA LYS A 50 11.63 5.45 12.99
C LYS A 50 10.33 6.12 13.43
N ASN A 51 10.35 7.43 13.62
CA ASN A 51 9.16 8.22 13.99
C ASN A 51 8.14 8.24 12.85
N LEU A 52 8.58 8.32 11.59
CA LEU A 52 7.70 8.17 10.43
C LEU A 52 7.01 6.80 10.41
N VAL A 53 7.77 5.71 10.61
CA VAL A 53 7.20 4.35 10.70
C VAL A 53 6.23 4.23 11.88
N GLY A 54 6.58 4.82 13.03
CA GLY A 54 5.70 4.89 14.20
C GLY A 54 4.37 5.55 13.89
N ARG A 55 4.39 6.72 13.24
CA ARG A 55 3.19 7.44 12.79
C ARG A 55 2.33 6.62 11.81
N VAL A 56 2.95 5.86 10.91
CA VAL A 56 2.20 4.97 10.00
C VAL A 56 1.48 3.88 10.79
N ARG A 57 2.16 3.23 11.74
CA ARG A 57 1.56 2.19 12.58
C ARG A 57 0.40 2.75 13.40
N GLU A 58 0.61 3.86 14.08
CA GLU A 58 -0.40 4.56 14.89
C GLU A 58 -1.62 4.97 14.05
N GLY A 59 -1.40 5.66 12.93
CA GLY A 59 -2.50 6.10 12.07
C GLY A 59 -3.33 4.95 11.48
N ILE A 60 -2.70 3.82 11.14
CA ILE A 60 -3.42 2.61 10.69
C ILE A 60 -4.18 1.97 11.86
N SER A 61 -3.58 1.89 13.05
CA SER A 61 -4.24 1.38 14.24
C SER A 61 -5.50 2.17 14.58
N GLU A 62 -5.43 3.50 14.51
CA GLU A 62 -6.55 4.41 14.74
C GLU A 62 -7.62 4.29 13.64
N LEU A 63 -7.20 4.35 12.38
CA LEU A 63 -8.10 4.28 11.22
C LEU A 63 -8.97 3.02 11.23
N PHE A 64 -8.40 1.88 11.65
CA PHE A 64 -9.12 0.61 11.74
C PHE A 64 -9.67 0.31 13.14
N SER A 65 -9.48 1.20 14.12
CA SER A 65 -9.91 1.00 15.51
C SER A 65 -9.50 -0.37 16.06
N LEU A 66 -8.19 -0.69 15.96
CA LEU A 66 -7.69 -2.03 16.24
C LEU A 66 -8.00 -2.47 17.69
N PRO A 67 -8.45 -3.73 17.89
CA PRO A 67 -8.65 -4.29 19.22
C PRO A 67 -7.34 -4.38 20.02
N GLU A 68 -7.47 -4.50 21.34
CA GLU A 68 -6.34 -4.78 22.22
C GLU A 68 -5.57 -6.04 21.77
N GLY A 69 -4.24 -5.96 21.78
CA GLY A 69 -3.35 -7.05 21.38
C GLY A 69 -3.10 -7.18 19.87
N TYR A 70 -3.76 -6.40 19.02
CA TYR A 70 -3.49 -6.37 17.57
C TYR A 70 -2.31 -5.45 17.24
N GLU A 71 -1.51 -5.85 16.26
CA GLU A 71 -0.36 -5.07 15.80
C GLU A 71 -0.38 -4.78 14.31
N VAL A 72 0.10 -3.59 13.94
CA VAL A 72 0.46 -3.26 12.56
C VAL A 72 1.90 -3.73 12.31
N VAL A 73 2.07 -4.72 11.44
CA VAL A 73 3.37 -5.25 11.01
C VAL A 73 3.63 -4.85 9.55
N LEU A 74 4.87 -4.49 9.21
CA LEU A 74 5.24 -4.06 7.87
C LEU A 74 6.62 -4.60 7.46
N GLY A 75 6.78 -4.84 6.16
CA GLY A 75 8.00 -5.33 5.54
C GLY A 75 8.03 -5.03 4.04
N ASN A 76 9.18 -5.23 3.41
CA ASN A 76 9.35 -5.01 1.97
C ASN A 76 8.75 -6.19 1.16
N GLY A 77 8.37 -5.92 -0.09
CA GLY A 77 7.97 -6.95 -1.07
C GLY A 77 6.49 -6.96 -1.45
N GLY A 78 5.64 -6.20 -0.74
CA GLY A 78 4.21 -6.08 -1.04
C GLY A 78 3.41 -7.36 -0.74
N SER A 79 2.17 -7.42 -1.22
CA SER A 79 1.25 -8.53 -0.94
C SER A 79 1.76 -9.87 -1.48
N THR A 80 2.41 -9.88 -2.65
CA THR A 80 2.95 -11.12 -3.25
C THR A 80 4.00 -11.77 -2.37
N ALA A 81 4.97 -11.00 -1.84
CA ALA A 81 5.96 -11.55 -0.91
C ALA A 81 5.33 -11.96 0.43
N PHE A 82 4.28 -11.24 0.87
CA PHE A 82 3.58 -11.59 2.10
C PHE A 82 2.85 -12.93 2.02
N TRP A 83 2.39 -13.35 0.83
CA TRP A 83 1.80 -14.69 0.66
C TRP A 83 2.79 -15.79 1.04
N ASP A 84 4.02 -15.72 0.54
CA ASP A 84 5.07 -16.69 0.91
C ASP A 84 5.40 -16.63 2.41
N VAL A 85 5.50 -15.42 2.97
CA VAL A 85 5.75 -15.21 4.41
C VAL A 85 4.62 -15.82 5.25
N ALA A 86 3.36 -15.65 4.85
CA ALA A 86 2.22 -16.21 5.55
C ALA A 86 2.21 -17.74 5.46
N THR A 87 2.53 -18.31 4.29
CA THR A 87 2.62 -19.76 4.10
C THR A 87 3.66 -20.38 5.04
N HIS A 88 4.82 -19.75 5.23
CA HIS A 88 5.90 -20.28 6.07
C HIS A 88 5.78 -19.89 7.55
N GLY A 89 5.17 -18.74 7.86
CA GLY A 89 5.17 -18.14 9.19
C GLY A 89 3.86 -18.22 9.96
N LEU A 90 2.74 -18.50 9.29
CA LEU A 90 1.40 -18.50 9.90
C LEU A 90 0.64 -19.83 9.75
N ILE A 91 0.92 -20.64 8.73
CA ILE A 91 0.26 -21.94 8.57
C ILE A 91 1.00 -22.99 9.40
N GLU A 92 0.34 -23.50 10.45
CA GLU A 92 0.95 -24.53 11.30
C GLU A 92 0.94 -25.92 10.64
N ASN A 93 -0.20 -26.32 10.05
CA ASN A 93 -0.37 -27.65 9.46
C ASN A 93 -1.06 -27.62 8.09
N LYS A 94 -2.21 -26.91 8.00
CA LYS A 94 -3.03 -26.84 6.78
C LYS A 94 -3.88 -25.57 6.79
N SER A 95 -4.09 -24.99 5.61
CA SER A 95 -5.00 -23.87 5.36
C SER A 95 -6.12 -24.28 4.39
N GLN A 96 -7.22 -23.52 4.42
CA GLN A 96 -8.26 -23.56 3.39
C GLN A 96 -8.22 -22.25 2.61
N HIS A 97 -8.14 -22.33 1.28
CA HIS A 97 -8.15 -21.17 0.39
C HIS A 97 -9.47 -21.12 -0.39
N LEU A 98 -10.12 -19.94 -0.41
CA LEU A 98 -11.26 -19.67 -1.27
C LEU A 98 -10.76 -18.91 -2.51
N THR A 99 -10.91 -19.51 -3.70
CA THR A 99 -10.37 -18.98 -4.96
C THR A 99 -11.48 -18.56 -5.92
N PHE A 100 -11.42 -17.30 -6.37
CA PHE A 100 -12.46 -16.66 -7.19
C PHE A 100 -11.91 -15.55 -8.09
N GLY A 101 -10.59 -15.49 -8.27
CA GLY A 101 -9.93 -14.51 -9.12
C GLY A 101 -8.41 -14.63 -9.08
N GLU A 102 -7.75 -13.68 -9.74
CA GLU A 102 -6.29 -13.67 -9.93
C GLU A 102 -5.52 -13.73 -8.60
N PHE A 103 -5.84 -12.83 -7.66
CA PHE A 103 -5.09 -12.71 -6.41
C PHE A 103 -5.30 -13.89 -5.46
N SER A 104 -6.54 -14.34 -5.28
CA SER A 104 -6.83 -15.49 -4.43
C SER A 104 -6.25 -16.79 -5.01
N SER A 105 -6.23 -16.94 -6.33
CA SER A 105 -5.59 -18.09 -7.00
C SER A 105 -4.07 -18.07 -6.88
N LYS A 106 -3.43 -16.89 -6.86
CA LYS A 106 -1.98 -16.76 -6.65
C LYS A 106 -1.59 -17.14 -5.23
N PHE A 107 -2.29 -16.63 -4.22
CA PHE A 107 -2.00 -17.01 -2.83
C PHE A 107 -2.23 -18.51 -2.58
N ALA A 108 -3.26 -19.12 -3.18
CA ALA A 108 -3.49 -20.55 -3.06
C ALA A 108 -2.39 -21.44 -3.68
N LYS A 109 -1.48 -20.86 -4.47
CA LYS A 109 -0.35 -21.54 -5.13
C LYS A 109 1.02 -21.12 -4.57
N ALA A 110 1.05 -20.20 -3.61
CA ALA A 110 2.26 -19.71 -2.96
C ALA A 110 2.87 -20.79 -2.07
#